data_AF-A0A932JHW4-F1
#
_entry.id   AF-A0A932JHW4-F1
#
_cell.length_a   1.000
_cell.length_b   1.000
_cell.length_c   1.000
_cell.angle_alpha   90.00
_cell.angle_beta   90.00
_cell.angle_gamma   90.00
#
_symmetry.space_group_name_H-M   'P 1'
#
loop_
_entity.id
_entity.type
_entity.pdbx_description
1 polymer ?
#
loop_
_entity_poly.entity_id
_entity_poly.type
_entity_poly.pdbx_seq_one_letter_code
_entity_poly.pdbx_strand_id
1 'polypeptide(L)'
;MKTTFNELKPLLQNKRGILSLEHSFVYAFMDVPLDRIYDVWEIPPFGRLGDSPYDGLQPNRVDCVLVSKSLATAVGAATNTQLRYQNYIAPYVDTLVSMGATSYNITGFGRVVALGTHP
;
A
#
# COMPACT_ATOMS: atom_id res chain seq x y z
N MET A 1 17.14 -5.27 6.60
CA MET A 1 16.74 -3.97 7.20
C MET A 1 17.43 -2.78 6.53
N LYS A 2 18.73 -2.48 6.72
CA LYS A 2 19.37 -1.32 6.05
C LYS A 2 19.19 -1.30 4.53
N THR A 3 19.36 -2.42 3.84
CA THR A 3 19.18 -2.51 2.37
C THR A 3 17.75 -2.17 1.96
N THR A 4 16.77 -2.87 2.54
CA THR A 4 15.33 -2.62 2.38
C THR A 4 14.94 -1.17 2.66
N PHE A 5 15.54 -0.54 3.68
CA PHE A 5 15.31 0.87 4.00
C PHE A 5 15.81 1.80 2.89
N ASN A 6 17.03 1.59 2.40
CA ASN A 6 17.61 2.36 1.32
C ASN A 6 16.89 2.13 -0.03
N GLU A 7 16.37 0.93 -0.27
CA GLU A 7 15.52 0.61 -1.43
C GLU A 7 14.15 1.31 -1.34
N LEU A 8 13.51 1.30 -0.16
CA LEU A 8 12.19 1.90 0.03
C LEU A 8 12.22 3.42 0.05
N LYS A 9 13.10 4.06 0.84
CA LYS A 9 13.06 5.51 1.10
C LYS A 9 12.86 6.35 -0.17
N PRO A 10 13.65 6.22 -1.27
CA PRO A 10 13.44 7.03 -2.46
C PRO A 10 12.06 6.82 -3.09
N LEU A 11 11.52 5.59 -3.10
CA LEU A 11 10.24 5.23 -3.74
C LEU A 11 9.03 5.89 -3.09
N LEU A 12 9.18 6.28 -1.82
CA LEU A 12 8.14 6.86 -0.98
C LEU A 12 8.18 8.40 -0.98
N GLN A 13 9.30 9.00 -1.38
CA GLN A 13 9.43 10.45 -1.47
C GLN A 13 8.52 11.02 -2.56
N ASN A 14 7.96 12.20 -2.28
CA ASN A 14 7.04 12.94 -3.17
C ASN A 14 5.73 12.23 -3.55
N LYS A 15 5.40 11.09 -2.92
CA LYS A 15 4.10 10.44 -3.09
C LYS A 15 2.99 11.25 -2.38
N ARG A 16 1.79 11.24 -2.96
CA ARG A 16 0.58 11.87 -2.42
C ARG A 16 -0.02 11.02 -1.32
N GLY A 17 0.04 9.71 -1.47
CA GLY A 17 -0.42 8.78 -0.44
C GLY A 17 0.15 7.39 -0.58
N ILE A 18 0.51 6.82 0.56
CA ILE A 18 1.23 5.56 0.70
C ILE A 18 0.37 4.60 1.50
N LEU A 19 -0.24 3.61 0.84
CA LEU A 19 -0.93 2.52 1.51
C LEU A 19 0.09 1.46 1.95
N SER A 20 0.08 1.09 3.23
CA SER A 20 0.98 0.08 3.79
C SER A 20 0.33 -0.72 4.91
N LEU A 21 0.66 -2.02 4.99
CA LEU A 21 0.34 -2.83 6.18
C LEU A 21 1.29 -2.46 7.33
N GLU A 22 2.55 -2.17 7.00
CA GLU A 22 3.59 -1.74 7.93
C GLU A 22 3.59 -0.20 8.11
N HIS A 23 2.41 0.43 8.20
CA HIS A 23 2.23 1.88 8.27
C HIS A 23 3.07 2.55 9.37
N SER A 24 3.22 1.89 10.54
CA SER A 24 3.98 2.39 11.68
C SER A 24 5.49 2.44 11.41
N PHE A 25 6.01 1.51 10.60
CA PHE A 25 7.39 1.53 10.12
C PHE A 25 7.61 2.62 9.05
N VAL A 26 6.63 2.82 8.16
CA VAL A 26 6.68 3.93 7.19
C VAL A 26 6.74 5.26 7.92
N TYR A 27 5.83 5.48 8.89
CA TYR A 27 5.80 6.68 9.72
C TYR A 27 7.11 6.92 10.47
N ALA A 28 7.59 5.93 11.22
CA ALA A 28 8.72 6.13 12.13
C ALA A 28 10.07 6.34 11.42
N PHE A 29 10.22 5.94 10.16
CA PHE A 29 11.54 5.88 9.52
C PHE A 29 11.62 6.48 8.10
N MET A 30 10.53 6.56 7.32
CA MET A 30 10.64 6.85 5.88
C MET A 30 10.68 8.34 5.51
N ASP A 31 10.55 9.25 6.48
CA ASP A 31 10.63 10.69 6.25
C ASP A 31 9.52 11.16 5.28
N VAL A 32 8.28 10.77 5.61
CA VAL A 32 7.06 11.05 4.86
C VAL A 32 6.05 11.72 5.80
N PRO A 33 5.33 12.78 5.37
CA PRO A 33 4.27 13.39 6.16
C PRO A 33 3.17 12.40 6.58
N LEU A 34 2.75 12.47 7.85
CA LEU A 34 1.77 11.57 8.47
C LEU A 34 0.43 11.50 7.73
N ASP A 35 -0.03 12.65 7.21
CA ASP A 35 -1.29 12.81 6.47
C ASP A 35 -1.31 12.08 5.11
N ARG A 36 -0.16 11.57 4.67
CA ARG A 36 0.02 10.80 3.43
C ARG A 36 0.25 9.31 3.66
N ILE A 37 0.18 8.84 4.91
CA ILE A 37 0.35 7.41 5.24
C ILE A 37 -1.03 6.83 5.53
N TYR A 38 -1.42 5.83 4.74
CA TYR A 38 -2.70 5.15 4.86
C TYR A 38 -2.50 3.70 5.27
N ASP A 39 -3.37 3.24 6.16
CA ASP A 39 -3.29 1.92 6.75
C ASP A 39 -4.22 0.93 6.03
N VAL A 40 -3.74 -0.28 5.77
CA VAL A 40 -4.58 -1.39 5.29
C VAL A 40 -5.74 -1.67 6.26
N TRP A 41 -5.60 -1.35 7.54
CA TRP A 41 -6.69 -1.49 8.52
C TRP A 41 -7.83 -0.47 8.35
N GLU A 42 -7.64 0.65 7.64
CA GLU A 42 -8.75 1.55 7.21
C GLU A 42 -9.72 0.86 6.25
N ILE A 43 -9.24 -0.13 5.50
CA ILE A 43 -10.05 -0.88 4.54
C ILE A 43 -10.98 -1.84 5.32
N PRO A 44 -12.30 -1.88 5.05
CA PRO A 44 -13.17 -2.86 5.68
C PRO A 44 -12.81 -4.29 5.23
N PRO A 45 -12.86 -5.30 6.12
CA PRO A 45 -12.53 -6.69 5.77
C PRO A 45 -13.54 -7.36 4.84
N PHE A 46 -14.76 -6.82 4.79
CA PHE A 46 -15.91 -7.35 4.04
C PHE A 46 -16.65 -6.20 3.34
N GLY A 47 -17.53 -6.53 2.40
CA GLY A 47 -18.47 -5.56 1.82
C GLY A 47 -19.58 -5.17 2.82
N ARG A 48 -20.18 -3.99 2.61
CA ARG A 48 -21.15 -3.29 3.48
C ARG A 48 -22.11 -4.20 4.25
N LEU A 49 -22.12 -4.07 5.58
CA LEU A 49 -23.31 -4.30 6.41
C LEU A 49 -23.95 -2.92 6.68
N GLY A 50 -24.63 -2.37 5.67
CA GLY A 50 -25.35 -1.08 5.75
C GLY A 50 -24.50 0.18 5.54
N ASP A 51 -24.01 0.40 4.31
CA ASP A 51 -23.24 1.57 3.83
C ASP A 51 -21.84 1.77 4.47
N SER A 52 -20.88 2.48 3.86
CA SER A 52 -20.79 2.99 2.47
C SER A 52 -19.84 2.09 1.62
N PRO A 53 -19.62 2.23 0.29
CA PRO A 53 -18.46 1.55 -0.29
C PRO A 53 -17.20 2.15 0.33
N TYR A 54 -16.12 1.39 0.34
CA TYR A 54 -14.83 2.00 0.64
C TYR A 54 -14.29 2.66 -0.62
N ASP A 55 -14.35 3.99 -0.65
CA ASP A 55 -13.88 4.84 -1.75
C ASP A 55 -12.48 5.43 -1.48
N GLY A 56 -11.80 5.00 -0.41
CA GLY A 56 -10.49 5.53 -0.01
C GLY A 56 -9.33 5.18 -0.97
N LEU A 57 -9.52 4.25 -1.92
CA LEU A 57 -8.53 3.90 -2.94
C LEU A 57 -8.82 4.66 -4.23
N GLN A 58 -8.26 5.86 -4.32
CA GLN A 58 -8.34 6.72 -5.51
C GLN A 58 -6.94 7.20 -5.90
N PRO A 59 -6.55 7.21 -7.20
CA PRO A 59 -5.21 7.60 -7.64
C PRO A 59 -4.82 9.07 -7.39
N ASN A 60 -5.78 9.91 -6.96
CA ASN A 60 -5.56 11.27 -6.47
C ASN A 60 -5.15 11.31 -4.98
N ARG A 61 -5.55 10.30 -4.19
CA ARG A 61 -5.25 10.13 -2.75
C ARG A 61 -4.07 9.18 -2.54
N VAL A 62 -4.11 7.97 -3.12
CA VAL A 62 -3.13 6.90 -2.89
C VAL A 62 -2.40 6.55 -4.18
N ASP A 63 -1.18 7.06 -4.37
CA ASP A 63 -0.38 6.81 -5.57
C ASP A 63 0.83 5.90 -5.35
N CYS A 64 0.99 5.38 -4.14
CA CYS A 64 1.96 4.36 -3.79
C CYS A 64 1.32 3.27 -2.91
N VAL A 65 1.61 2.01 -3.23
CA VAL A 65 1.16 0.85 -2.46
C VAL A 65 2.35 -0.05 -2.14
N LEU A 66 2.55 -0.31 -0.84
CA LEU A 66 3.54 -1.26 -0.34
C LEU A 66 2.88 -2.63 -0.24
N VAL A 67 3.17 -3.51 -1.20
CA VAL A 67 2.71 -4.90 -1.18
C VAL A 67 3.79 -5.75 -0.53
N SER A 68 3.81 -5.78 0.80
CA SER A 68 4.67 -6.68 1.56
C SER A 68 4.28 -8.14 1.33
N LYS A 69 5.23 -9.06 1.54
CA LYS A 69 4.95 -10.50 1.50
C LYS A 69 3.82 -10.86 2.46
N SER A 70 3.85 -10.31 3.68
CA SER A 70 2.81 -10.48 4.69
C SER A 70 1.44 -10.02 4.17
N LEU A 71 1.34 -8.86 3.51
CA LEU A 71 0.08 -8.40 2.94
C LEU A 71 -0.48 -9.35 1.87
N ALA A 72 0.39 -9.93 1.04
CA ALA A 72 0.00 -10.85 -0.03
C ALA A 72 -0.27 -12.29 0.42
N THR A 73 0.32 -12.76 1.52
CA THR A 73 0.28 -14.19 1.94
C THR A 73 -0.24 -14.46 3.35
N ALA A 74 -0.60 -13.44 4.14
CA ALA A 74 -1.14 -13.66 5.50
C ALA A 74 -2.57 -14.20 5.48
N VAL A 75 -2.69 -15.53 5.63
CA VAL A 75 -3.93 -16.21 6.00
C VAL A 75 -4.22 -15.93 7.48
N GLY A 76 -4.80 -14.77 7.77
CA GLY A 76 -5.06 -14.34 9.14
C GLY A 76 -6.24 -15.05 9.78
N ALA A 77 -6.00 -15.85 10.82
CA ALA A 77 -7.03 -16.59 11.57
C ALA A 77 -7.97 -15.72 12.43
N ALA A 78 -7.89 -14.39 12.34
CA ALA A 78 -8.73 -13.43 13.07
C ALA A 78 -8.92 -12.12 12.31
N THR A 79 -7.88 -11.65 11.61
CA THR A 79 -7.92 -10.45 10.76
C THR A 79 -7.79 -10.86 9.29
N ASN A 80 -8.87 -10.67 8.52
CA ASN A 80 -8.93 -11.07 7.10
C ASN A 80 -8.13 -10.11 6.19
N THR A 81 -6.82 -10.02 6.40
CA THR A 81 -5.86 -9.29 5.55
C THR A 81 -5.92 -9.79 4.11
N GLN A 82 -6.05 -11.11 3.93
CA GLN A 82 -6.26 -11.73 2.62
C GLN A 82 -7.49 -11.20 1.88
N LEU A 83 -8.66 -11.05 2.55
CA LEU A 83 -9.86 -10.50 1.92
C LEU A 83 -9.70 -9.02 1.57
N ARG A 84 -9.03 -8.22 2.41
CA ARG A 84 -8.68 -6.84 2.06
C ARG A 84 -7.82 -6.77 0.81
N TYR A 85 -6.79 -7.62 0.76
CA TYR A 85 -5.89 -7.69 -0.38
C TYR A 85 -6.63 -8.11 -1.66
N GLN A 86 -7.41 -9.19 -1.61
CA GLN A 86 -8.14 -9.73 -2.76
C GLN A 86 -9.25 -8.80 -3.25
N ASN A 87 -10.04 -8.21 -2.36
CA ASN A 87 -11.25 -7.45 -2.73
C ASN A 87 -10.96 -5.97 -3.07
N TYR A 88 -9.88 -5.39 -2.53
CA TYR A 88 -9.62 -3.96 -2.65
C TYR A 88 -8.21 -3.66 -3.19
N ILE A 89 -7.16 -4.18 -2.56
CA ILE A 89 -5.78 -3.73 -2.82
C ILE A 89 -5.24 -4.28 -4.15
N ALA A 90 -5.48 -5.54 -4.47
CA ALA A 90 -5.03 -6.13 -5.73
C ALA A 90 -5.71 -5.49 -6.96
N PRO A 91 -7.06 -5.36 -7.01
CA PRO A 91 -7.73 -4.63 -8.10
C PRO A 91 -7.27 -3.16 -8.21
N TYR A 92 -6.96 -2.53 -7.08
CA TYR A 92 -6.42 -1.17 -7.07
C TYR A 92 -4.99 -1.08 -7.60
N VAL A 93 -4.13 -2.04 -7.25
CA VAL A 93 -2.77 -2.17 -7.81
C VAL A 93 -2.84 -2.38 -9.33
N ASP A 94 -3.74 -3.23 -9.82
CA ASP A 94 -3.93 -3.45 -11.25
C ASP A 94 -4.41 -2.17 -11.96
N THR A 95 -5.29 -1.40 -11.30
CA THR A 95 -5.71 -0.06 -11.75
C THR A 95 -4.51 0.89 -11.87
N LEU A 96 -3.69 1.02 -10.82
CA LEU A 96 -2.48 1.86 -10.86
C LEU A 96 -1.51 1.42 -11.97
N VAL A 97 -1.31 0.12 -12.17
CA VAL A 97 -0.44 -0.42 -13.24
C VAL A 97 -1.00 -0.06 -14.62
N SER A 98 -2.32 -0.17 -14.84
CA SER A 98 -2.96 0.26 -16.10
C SER A 98 -2.85 1.76 -16.37
N MET A 99 -2.65 2.57 -15.32
CA MET A 99 -2.37 4.01 -15.41
C MET A 99 -0.87 4.33 -15.60
N GLY A 100 -0.01 3.32 -15.74
CA GLY A 100 1.43 3.47 -15.95
C GLY A 100 2.26 3.48 -14.65
N ALA A 101 1.77 2.91 -13.55
CA ALA A 101 2.58 2.72 -12.34
C ALA A 101 3.70 1.69 -12.54
N THR A 102 4.88 2.00 -12.01
CA THR A 102 6.03 1.07 -12.01
C THR A 102 5.95 0.15 -10.79
N SER A 103 6.30 -1.13 -10.97
CA SER A 103 6.44 -2.08 -9.88
C SER A 103 7.92 -2.36 -9.58
N TYR A 104 8.34 -2.06 -8.36
CA TYR A 104 9.71 -2.24 -7.87
C TYR A 104 9.74 -3.44 -6.90
N ASN A 105 10.49 -4.48 -7.23
CA ASN A 105 10.73 -5.60 -6.31
C ASN A 105 11.75 -5.17 -5.24
N ILE A 106 11.42 -5.35 -3.97
CA ILE A 106 12.23 -4.90 -2.83
C ILE A 106 12.73 -6.11 -2.05
N THR A 107 14.04 -6.21 -1.91
CA THR A 107 14.68 -7.41 -1.38
C THR A 107 14.32 -7.62 0.09
N GLY A 108 13.77 -8.80 0.38
CA GLY A 108 13.29 -9.17 1.71
C GLY A 108 11.92 -8.62 2.10
N PHE A 109 11.35 -7.66 1.37
CA PHE A 109 10.07 -7.01 1.73
C PHE A 109 8.88 -7.53 0.90
N GLY A 110 8.98 -7.51 -0.43
CA GLY A 110 7.84 -7.67 -1.33
C GLY A 110 8.02 -6.80 -2.56
N ARG A 111 7.00 -5.99 -2.91
CA ARG A 111 7.08 -5.00 -3.99
C ARG A 111 6.45 -3.67 -3.59
N VAL A 112 6.93 -2.58 -4.20
CA VAL A 112 6.25 -1.28 -4.22
C VAL A 112 5.61 -1.10 -5.59
N VAL A 113 4.38 -0.58 -5.63
CA VAL A 113 3.70 -0.15 -6.85
C VAL A 113 3.48 1.35 -6.73
N ALA A 114 4.06 2.13 -7.66
CA ALA A 114 4.09 3.57 -7.57
C ALA A 114 3.69 4.22 -8.90
N LEU A 115 2.61 4.99 -8.87
CA LEU A 115 2.16 5.83 -9.96
C LEU A 115 2.95 7.15 -9.96
N GLY A 116 3.25 7.66 -11.16
CA GLY A 116 4.04 8.87 -11.35
C GLY A 116 5.55 8.68 -11.18
N THR A 117 6.30 9.46 -11.94
CA THR A 117 7.74 9.36 -12.12
C THR A 117 8.53 9.65 -10.85
N HIS A 118 9.58 8.85 -10.63
CA HIS A 118 10.78 9.36 -9.98
C HIS A 118 11.41 10.47 -10.84
N PRO A 119 12.07 11.46 -10.23
CA PRO A 119 13.01 12.32 -10.96
C PRO A 119 14.17 11.51 -11.54
#